data_AF-A0A6G6APV1-F1
#
_entry.id   AF-A0A6G6APV1-F1
#
_cell.length_a   1.000
_cell.length_b   1.000
_cell.length_c   1.000
_cell.angle_alpha   90.00
_cell.angle_beta   90.00
_cell.angle_gamma   90.00
#
_symmetry.space_group_name_H-M   'P 1'
#
loop_
_entity.id
_entity.type
_entity.pdbx_description
1 polymer ?
#
loop_
_entity_poly.entity_id
_entity_poly.type
_entity_poly.pdbx_seq_one_letter_code
_entity_poly.pdbx_strand_id
1 'polypeptide(L)'
;MSNRGREDSVTDVFKSQVRNACREHGMSDLIASLNGSDRDINADTLFGVCDRFFLVEMKSYNRNVRDEAKKPAVCLLCNGLQRSSRVRSWHRACHFIMWGRVVKDSLETRFNIYQDSVCRDSVLPNCSGLGEPPKPTIYRGEDLARGAALGTAGLSKPDFFNYLWWLLNGRAVDVDEFKITPGSRLGFSLFGTSDASGKVISKTFRTYDDLEVWAEDALKQLVTFRG
;
A
#
# COMPACT_ATOMS: atom_id res chain seq x y z
N MET A 1 -15.01 16.22 -17.51
CA MET A 1 -13.59 15.90 -17.77
C MET A 1 -13.21 14.69 -16.94
N SER A 2 -12.57 13.67 -17.55
CA SER A 2 -12.19 12.44 -16.87
C SER A 2 -11.20 12.73 -15.74
N ASN A 3 -11.55 12.41 -14.49
CA ASN A 3 -10.64 12.52 -13.35
C ASN A 3 -9.46 11.53 -13.45
N ARG A 4 -9.57 10.48 -14.28
CA ARG A 4 -8.57 9.39 -14.37
C ARG A 4 -7.15 9.90 -14.66
N GLY A 5 -6.99 10.84 -15.59
CA GLY A 5 -5.65 11.33 -15.95
C GLY A 5 -4.89 12.02 -14.80
N ARG A 6 -5.62 12.58 -13.81
CA ARG A 6 -4.99 13.17 -12.63
C ARG A 6 -4.57 12.09 -11.62
N GLU A 7 -5.37 11.05 -11.45
CA GLU A 7 -5.03 9.91 -10.60
C GLU A 7 -3.79 9.17 -11.11
N ASP A 8 -3.70 8.98 -12.42
CA ASP A 8 -2.51 8.46 -13.09
C ASP A 8 -1.30 9.35 -12.82
N SER A 9 -1.46 10.69 -12.92
CA SER A 9 -0.39 11.63 -12.61
C SER A 9 0.05 11.58 -11.14
N VAL A 10 -0.88 11.42 -10.19
CA VAL A 10 -0.56 11.24 -8.76
C VAL A 10 0.25 9.97 -8.54
N THR A 11 -0.17 8.88 -9.19
CA THR A 11 0.50 7.59 -9.15
C THR A 11 1.93 7.71 -9.66
N ASP A 12 2.13 8.34 -10.82
CA ASP A 12 3.45 8.49 -11.44
C ASP A 12 4.39 9.37 -10.61
N VAL A 13 3.88 10.49 -10.06
CA VAL A 13 4.65 11.35 -9.15
C VAL A 13 5.09 10.56 -7.93
N PHE A 14 4.20 9.79 -7.30
CA PHE A 14 4.58 9.03 -6.10
C PHE A 14 5.55 7.88 -6.41
N LYS A 15 5.35 7.16 -7.53
CA LYS A 15 6.32 6.16 -8.00
C LYS A 15 7.72 6.77 -8.19
N SER A 16 7.79 7.98 -8.73
CA SER A 16 9.05 8.73 -8.86
C SER A 16 9.66 9.08 -7.50
N GLN A 17 8.85 9.54 -6.54
CA GLN A 17 9.30 9.84 -5.17
C GLN A 17 9.88 8.60 -4.47
N VAL A 18 9.24 7.44 -4.57
CA VAL A 18 9.75 6.16 -4.03
C VAL A 18 11.08 5.80 -4.67
N ARG A 19 11.16 5.81 -6.01
CA ARG A 19 12.39 5.49 -6.74
C ARG A 19 13.55 6.42 -6.36
N ASN A 20 13.27 7.72 -6.19
CA ASN A 20 14.28 8.68 -5.78
C ASN A 20 14.75 8.43 -4.36
N ALA A 21 13.84 8.19 -3.41
CA ALA A 21 14.20 7.85 -2.03
C ALA A 21 15.04 6.56 -1.97
N CYS A 22 14.67 5.53 -2.72
CA CYS A 22 15.44 4.30 -2.79
C CYS A 22 16.84 4.54 -3.34
N ARG A 23 16.96 5.31 -4.42
CA ARG A 23 18.26 5.67 -5.02
C ARG A 23 19.16 6.45 -4.05
N GLU A 24 18.58 7.43 -3.35
CA GLU A 24 19.30 8.24 -2.36
C GLU A 24 19.85 7.40 -1.20
N HIS A 25 19.16 6.32 -0.84
CA HIS A 25 19.50 5.47 0.31
C HIS A 25 20.10 4.11 -0.06
N GLY A 26 20.36 3.85 -1.35
CA GLY A 26 20.91 2.59 -1.84
C GLY A 26 19.98 1.38 -1.65
N MET A 27 18.66 1.60 -1.73
CA MET A 27 17.62 0.57 -1.55
C MET A 27 17.09 0.05 -2.89
N SER A 28 16.60 -1.19 -2.90
CA SER A 28 15.90 -1.77 -4.05
C SER A 28 14.39 -1.58 -3.93
N ASP A 29 13.72 -1.22 -5.03
CA ASP A 29 12.27 -1.03 -5.07
C ASP A 29 11.55 -2.11 -5.91
N LEU A 30 10.33 -2.43 -5.47
CA LEU A 30 9.35 -3.24 -6.20
C LEU A 30 8.05 -2.45 -6.27
N ILE A 31 7.60 -2.10 -7.47
CA ILE A 31 6.34 -1.38 -7.66
C ILE A 31 5.43 -2.22 -8.53
N ALA A 32 4.28 -2.63 -7.99
CA ALA A 32 3.31 -3.46 -8.70
C ALA A 32 1.92 -2.81 -8.67
N SER A 33 1.41 -2.43 -9.84
CA SER A 33 0.00 -2.03 -9.97
C SER A 33 -0.91 -3.24 -9.76
N LEU A 34 -1.97 -3.07 -8.97
CA LEU A 34 -2.89 -4.14 -8.58
C LEU A 34 -4.03 -4.38 -9.58
N ASN A 35 -4.10 -3.58 -10.66
CA ASN A 35 -4.92 -3.74 -11.88
C ASN A 35 -5.95 -4.89 -11.83
N GLY A 36 -7.14 -4.63 -11.26
CA GLY A 36 -8.26 -5.58 -11.23
C GLY A 36 -8.40 -6.40 -9.94
N SER A 37 -7.32 -6.57 -9.16
CA SER A 37 -7.33 -7.12 -7.78
C SER A 37 -7.62 -6.05 -6.72
N ASP A 38 -7.79 -4.78 -7.12
CA ASP A 38 -8.25 -3.65 -6.27
C ASP A 38 -9.46 -4.05 -5.42
N ARG A 39 -10.45 -4.75 -6.01
CA ARG A 39 -11.69 -5.10 -5.32
C ARG A 39 -11.47 -5.89 -4.02
N ASP A 40 -10.38 -6.66 -3.95
CA ASP A 40 -10.06 -7.53 -2.82
C ASP A 40 -8.93 -7.01 -1.93
N ILE A 41 -8.19 -5.98 -2.36
CA ILE A 41 -7.08 -5.39 -1.56
C ILE A 41 -7.41 -3.98 -1.08
N ASN A 42 -8.32 -3.28 -1.77
CA ASN A 42 -8.67 -1.87 -1.57
C ASN A 42 -7.48 -0.90 -1.75
N ALA A 43 -6.60 -1.22 -2.70
CA ALA A 43 -5.47 -0.38 -3.08
C ALA A 43 -5.19 -0.47 -4.59
N ASP A 44 -4.58 0.57 -5.14
CA ASP A 44 -4.20 0.63 -6.55
C ASP A 44 -2.80 0.07 -6.81
N THR A 45 -1.88 0.28 -5.87
CA THR A 45 -0.46 -0.09 -6.05
C THR A 45 0.13 -0.67 -4.76
N LEU A 46 0.87 -1.76 -4.91
CA LEU A 46 1.77 -2.33 -3.91
C LEU A 46 3.19 -1.81 -4.14
N PHE A 47 3.81 -1.37 -3.06
CA PHE A 47 5.19 -0.93 -3.02
C PHE A 47 5.99 -1.83 -2.08
N GLY A 48 7.18 -2.22 -2.52
CA GLY A 48 8.22 -2.85 -1.74
C GLY A 48 9.47 -1.98 -1.79
N VAL A 49 10.12 -1.77 -0.64
CA VAL A 49 11.40 -1.08 -0.50
C VAL A 49 12.26 -1.93 0.43
N CYS A 50 13.22 -2.66 -0.16
CA CYS A 50 13.93 -3.75 0.52
C CYS A 50 12.97 -4.71 1.21
N ASP A 51 12.98 -4.80 2.55
CA ASP A 51 12.09 -5.67 3.31
C ASP A 51 10.75 -5.03 3.68
N ARG A 52 10.54 -3.75 3.36
CA ARG A 52 9.34 -2.99 3.72
C ARG A 52 8.31 -3.00 2.62
N PHE A 53 7.07 -3.31 2.97
CA PHE A 53 5.96 -3.38 2.03
C PHE A 53 4.79 -2.52 2.49
N PHE A 54 4.12 -1.89 1.53
CA PHE A 54 2.94 -1.07 1.76
C PHE A 54 2.04 -0.97 0.53
N LEU A 55 0.79 -0.60 0.78
CA LEU A 55 -0.29 -0.46 -0.19
C LEU A 55 -0.74 1.00 -0.21
N VAL A 56 -1.04 1.51 -1.40
CA VAL A 56 -1.59 2.85 -1.56
C VAL A 56 -2.78 2.82 -2.52
N GLU A 57 -3.93 3.29 -2.02
CA GLU A 57 -5.06 3.72 -2.84
C GLU A 57 -4.81 5.15 -3.33
N MET A 58 -4.87 5.36 -4.64
CA MET A 58 -4.63 6.64 -5.30
C MET A 58 -5.96 7.31 -5.60
N LYS A 59 -6.01 8.62 -5.38
CA LYS A 59 -7.16 9.46 -5.71
C LYS A 59 -6.70 10.71 -6.43
N SER A 60 -7.53 11.18 -7.34
CA SER A 60 -7.31 12.48 -7.99
C SER A 60 -7.25 13.66 -6.99
N TYR A 61 -8.15 13.67 -6.01
CA TYR A 61 -8.28 14.72 -4.99
C TYR A 61 -8.75 14.13 -3.65
N ASN A 62 -8.50 14.83 -2.53
CA ASN A 62 -9.01 14.41 -1.21
C ASN A 62 -10.53 14.18 -1.20
N ARG A 63 -11.31 15.03 -1.87
CA ARG A 63 -12.77 14.86 -1.94
C ARG A 63 -13.21 13.52 -2.55
N ASN A 64 -12.34 12.87 -3.34
CA ASN A 64 -12.61 11.57 -3.95
C ASN A 64 -12.40 10.38 -2.99
N VAL A 65 -11.93 10.61 -1.76
CA VAL A 65 -11.95 9.58 -0.71
C VAL A 65 -13.37 9.03 -0.50
N ARG A 66 -14.40 9.87 -0.68
CA ARG A 66 -15.82 9.46 -0.61
C ARG A 66 -16.24 8.46 -1.68
N ASP A 67 -15.46 8.33 -2.76
CA ASP A 67 -15.75 7.33 -3.80
C ASP A 67 -15.52 5.89 -3.29
N GLU A 68 -14.79 5.70 -2.19
CA GLU A 68 -14.64 4.39 -1.53
C GLU A 68 -15.98 3.79 -1.08
N ALA A 69 -16.99 4.63 -0.80
CA ALA A 69 -18.34 4.18 -0.45
C ALA A 69 -19.01 3.33 -1.55
N LYS A 70 -18.53 3.42 -2.78
CA LYS A 70 -19.05 2.65 -3.93
C LYS A 70 -18.51 1.23 -3.96
N LYS A 71 -17.47 0.91 -3.18
CA LYS A 71 -16.80 -0.39 -3.15
C LYS A 71 -17.36 -1.21 -1.96
N PRO A 72 -18.14 -2.29 -2.17
CA PRO A 72 -18.74 -3.07 -1.08
C PRO A 72 -17.70 -3.67 -0.10
N ALA A 73 -16.51 -4.00 -0.61
CA ALA A 73 -15.43 -4.58 0.18
C ALA A 73 -14.93 -3.65 1.30
N VAL A 74 -15.07 -2.33 1.16
CA VAL A 74 -14.55 -1.37 2.13
C VAL A 74 -15.24 -1.51 3.49
N CYS A 75 -16.55 -1.77 3.52
CA CYS A 75 -17.28 -2.03 4.76
C CYS A 75 -16.74 -3.27 5.48
N LEU A 76 -16.44 -4.34 4.73
CA LEU A 76 -15.85 -5.56 5.29
C LEU A 76 -14.45 -5.30 5.88
N LEU A 77 -13.63 -4.50 5.18
CA LEU A 77 -12.33 -4.06 5.68
C LEU A 77 -12.49 -3.31 7.01
N CYS A 78 -13.29 -2.24 7.03
CA CYS A 78 -13.43 -1.40 8.20
C CYS A 78 -13.99 -2.16 9.42
N ASN A 79 -14.99 -3.02 9.22
CA ASN A 79 -15.53 -3.88 10.29
C ASN A 79 -14.50 -4.92 10.76
N GLY A 80 -13.74 -5.51 9.84
CA GLY A 80 -12.65 -6.44 10.18
C GLY A 80 -11.57 -5.79 11.06
N LEU A 81 -11.19 -4.55 10.72
CA LEU A 81 -10.21 -3.76 11.50
C LEU A 81 -10.71 -3.39 12.90
N GLN A 82 -12.02 -3.34 13.14
CA GLN A 82 -12.58 -3.13 14.49
C GLN A 82 -12.46 -4.38 15.37
N ARG A 83 -12.43 -5.57 14.77
CA ARG A 83 -12.44 -6.86 15.48
C ARG A 83 -11.05 -7.33 15.91
N SER A 84 -10.00 -6.96 15.17
CA SER A 84 -8.63 -7.38 15.45
C SER A 84 -7.68 -6.21 15.59
N SER A 85 -7.22 -5.95 16.82
CA SER A 85 -6.27 -4.87 17.13
C SER A 85 -4.92 -5.06 16.44
N ARG A 86 -4.48 -6.32 16.27
CA ARG A 86 -3.24 -6.65 15.57
C ARG A 86 -3.33 -6.35 14.08
N VAL A 87 -4.36 -6.82 13.39
CA VAL A 87 -4.57 -6.50 11.97
C VAL A 87 -4.72 -4.99 11.80
N ARG A 88 -5.40 -4.32 12.72
CA ARG A 88 -5.49 -2.86 12.73
C ARG A 88 -4.10 -2.20 12.84
N SER A 89 -3.23 -2.69 13.71
CA SER A 89 -1.85 -2.19 13.83
C SER A 89 -1.10 -2.33 12.50
N TRP A 90 -1.18 -3.52 11.87
CA TRP A 90 -0.58 -3.78 10.56
C TRP A 90 -1.14 -2.86 9.48
N HIS A 91 -2.47 -2.76 9.37
CA HIS A 91 -3.15 -1.86 8.43
C HIS A 91 -2.64 -0.43 8.53
N ARG A 92 -2.55 0.10 9.76
CA ARG A 92 -2.09 1.47 10.00
C ARG A 92 -0.64 1.70 9.59
N ALA A 93 0.19 0.67 9.67
CA ALA A 93 1.61 0.74 9.33
C ALA A 93 1.89 0.65 7.83
N CYS A 94 0.99 0.06 7.03
CA CYS A 94 1.27 -0.23 5.62
C CYS A 94 0.14 0.10 4.62
N HIS A 95 -1.05 0.53 5.02
CA HIS A 95 -2.14 0.79 4.08
C HIS A 95 -2.57 2.26 4.11
N PHE A 96 -2.25 2.96 3.02
CA PHE A 96 -2.42 4.40 2.88
C PHE A 96 -3.40 4.76 1.76
N ILE A 97 -3.93 5.98 1.85
CA ILE A 97 -4.67 6.63 0.75
C ILE A 97 -3.97 7.94 0.41
N MET A 98 -3.83 8.22 -0.88
CA MET A 98 -3.04 9.33 -1.41
C MET A 98 -3.81 10.12 -2.45
N TRP A 99 -3.57 11.44 -2.52
CA TRP A 99 -4.10 12.30 -3.57
C TRP A 99 -3.16 13.43 -3.96
N GLY A 100 -3.48 14.06 -5.10
CA GLY A 100 -2.73 15.20 -5.63
C GLY A 100 -3.25 16.56 -5.17
N ARG A 101 -2.34 17.46 -4.78
CA ARG A 101 -2.60 18.88 -4.52
C ARG A 101 -1.74 19.71 -5.46
N VAL A 102 -2.37 20.61 -6.24
CA VAL A 102 -1.61 21.56 -7.07
C VAL A 102 -1.16 22.72 -6.19
N VAL A 103 0.13 23.02 -6.22
CA VAL A 103 0.77 24.14 -5.49
C VAL A 103 1.70 24.84 -6.47
N LYS A 104 1.43 26.12 -6.79
CA LYS A 104 2.26 26.95 -7.69
C LYS A 104 2.74 26.18 -8.94
N ASP A 105 1.78 25.57 -9.64
CA ASP A 105 1.96 24.79 -10.87
C ASP A 105 2.67 23.43 -10.76
N SER A 106 2.98 22.97 -9.55
CA SER A 106 3.45 21.61 -9.28
C SER A 106 2.36 20.72 -8.69
N LEU A 107 2.35 19.44 -9.04
CA LEU A 107 1.50 18.42 -8.42
C LEU A 107 2.23 17.78 -7.24
N GLU A 108 1.87 18.18 -6.03
CA GLU A 108 2.36 17.54 -4.81
C GLU A 108 1.45 16.37 -4.41
N THR A 109 2.05 15.31 -3.88
CA THR A 109 1.34 14.17 -3.28
C THR A 109 1.07 14.43 -1.80
N ARG A 110 -0.12 14.06 -1.34
CA ARG A 110 -0.55 14.12 0.05
C ARG A 110 -1.19 12.80 0.43
N PHE A 111 -0.94 12.32 1.64
CA PHE A 111 -1.42 11.02 2.07
C PHE A 111 -1.90 11.02 3.51
N ASN A 112 -2.57 9.92 3.85
CA ASN A 112 -2.93 9.56 5.21
C ASN A 112 -3.01 8.04 5.36
N ILE A 113 -3.18 7.56 6.58
CA ILE A 113 -3.59 6.19 6.86
C ILE A 113 -4.99 5.97 6.24
N TYR A 114 -5.15 4.88 5.48
CA TYR A 114 -6.39 4.58 4.78
C TYR A 114 -7.58 4.48 5.75
N GLN A 115 -7.41 3.74 6.86
CA GLN A 115 -8.45 3.58 7.88
C GLN A 115 -8.91 4.93 8.41
N ASP A 116 -7.97 5.84 8.69
CA ASP A 116 -8.28 7.14 9.27
C ASP A 116 -9.00 8.05 8.28
N SER A 117 -8.94 7.81 6.98
CA SER A 117 -9.67 8.62 6.00
C SER A 117 -10.98 7.99 5.58
N VAL A 118 -11.04 6.65 5.52
CA VAL A 118 -12.13 5.92 4.88
C VAL A 118 -13.10 5.31 5.88
N CYS A 119 -12.62 4.75 6.99
CA CYS A 119 -13.47 4.08 7.98
C CYS A 119 -14.16 5.07 8.92
N ARG A 120 -15.09 5.84 8.36
CA ARG A 120 -15.87 6.90 9.01
C ARG A 120 -17.31 6.83 8.54
N ASP A 121 -18.27 7.11 9.42
CA ASP A 121 -19.69 7.14 9.05
C ASP A 121 -19.95 8.21 7.97
N SER A 122 -19.25 9.35 8.01
CA SER A 122 -19.39 10.41 6.99
C SER A 122 -18.83 10.04 5.59
N VAL A 123 -18.01 9.00 5.50
CA VAL A 123 -17.44 8.50 4.24
C VAL A 123 -18.17 7.25 3.77
N LEU A 124 -18.55 6.36 4.70
CA LEU A 124 -19.23 5.10 4.43
C LEU A 124 -20.62 5.08 5.11
N PRO A 125 -21.59 5.88 4.66
CA PRO A 125 -22.88 6.03 5.34
C PRO A 125 -23.70 4.73 5.39
N ASN A 126 -23.39 3.77 4.51
CA ASN A 126 -24.05 2.46 4.45
C ASN A 126 -23.34 1.39 5.30
N CYS A 127 -22.23 1.73 5.96
CA CYS A 127 -21.55 0.86 6.92
C CYS A 127 -21.94 1.29 8.34
N SER A 128 -22.54 0.39 9.11
CA SER A 128 -22.94 0.72 10.47
C SER A 128 -21.77 0.69 11.45
N GLY A 129 -21.76 1.63 12.40
CA GLY A 129 -20.94 1.56 13.60
C GLY A 129 -19.46 1.86 13.43
N LEU A 130 -19.07 2.64 12.40
CA LEU A 130 -17.67 3.06 12.23
C LEU A 130 -17.33 4.26 13.12
N GLY A 131 -18.32 5.11 13.40
CA GLY A 131 -18.16 6.34 14.14
C GLY A 131 -17.47 7.42 13.33
N GLU A 132 -17.11 8.51 14.00
CA GLU A 132 -16.39 9.64 13.39
C GLU A 132 -15.11 9.92 14.19
N PRO A 133 -14.00 9.21 13.91
CA PRO A 133 -12.73 9.45 14.60
C PRO A 133 -12.21 10.88 14.34
N PRO A 134 -11.22 11.36 15.13
CA PRO A 134 -10.63 12.69 14.92
C PRO A 134 -10.21 12.91 13.47
N LYS A 135 -10.33 14.15 12.99
CA LYS A 135 -9.95 14.51 11.61
C LYS A 135 -8.51 14.05 11.34
N PRO A 136 -8.25 13.40 10.19
CA PRO A 136 -7.02 12.66 10.06
C PRO A 136 -5.90 13.61 9.63
N THR A 137 -4.69 13.42 10.17
CA THR A 137 -3.52 14.28 9.90
C THR A 137 -2.99 14.02 8.50
N ILE A 138 -2.83 15.07 7.68
CA ILE A 138 -2.40 14.93 6.29
C ILE A 138 -0.89 15.13 6.18
N TYR A 139 -0.19 14.19 5.55
CA TYR A 139 1.26 14.17 5.37
C TYR A 139 1.66 14.33 3.89
N ARG A 140 2.94 14.55 3.58
CA ARG A 140 3.45 14.63 2.21
C ARG A 140 3.84 13.25 1.70
N GLY A 141 3.54 12.91 0.45
CA GLY A 141 3.94 11.59 -0.10
C GLY A 141 5.45 11.34 -0.06
N GLU A 142 6.26 12.39 -0.21
CA GLU A 142 7.72 12.32 -0.08
C GLU A 142 8.18 11.78 1.29
N ASP A 143 7.47 12.13 2.37
CA ASP A 143 7.78 11.67 3.71
C ASP A 143 7.55 10.16 3.84
N LEU A 144 6.51 9.63 3.18
CA LEU A 144 6.24 8.18 3.11
C LEU A 144 7.32 7.46 2.31
N ALA A 145 7.68 7.98 1.14
CA ALA A 145 8.73 7.40 0.29
C ALA A 145 10.07 7.33 1.03
N ARG A 146 10.47 8.43 1.68
CA ARG A 146 11.68 8.49 2.52
C ARG A 146 11.58 7.54 3.71
N GLY A 147 10.44 7.52 4.40
CA GLY A 147 10.21 6.63 5.53
C GLY A 147 10.34 5.15 5.15
N ALA A 148 9.86 4.75 3.97
CA ALA A 148 10.02 3.39 3.48
C ALA A 148 11.50 3.06 3.22
N ALA A 149 12.23 3.96 2.56
CA ALA A 149 13.66 3.79 2.30
C ALA A 149 14.52 3.79 3.57
N LEU A 150 14.07 4.42 4.65
CA LEU A 150 14.74 4.41 5.96
C LEU A 150 14.28 3.26 6.87
N GLY A 151 13.33 2.42 6.43
CA GLY A 151 12.79 1.33 7.24
C GLY A 151 11.79 1.75 8.31
N THR A 152 11.30 3.00 8.29
CA THR A 152 10.37 3.56 9.29
C THR A 152 8.92 3.60 8.81
N ALA A 153 8.64 3.20 7.58
CA ALA A 153 7.28 3.08 7.04
C ALA A 153 7.10 1.76 6.27
N GLY A 154 5.87 1.23 6.28
CA GLY A 154 5.59 -0.11 5.78
C GLY A 154 5.90 -1.21 6.80
N LEU A 155 5.41 -2.41 6.51
CA LEU A 155 5.65 -3.60 7.33
C LEU A 155 6.80 -4.42 6.76
N SER A 156 7.58 -5.04 7.64
CA SER A 156 8.52 -6.07 7.23
C SER A 156 7.80 -7.36 6.87
N LYS A 157 8.51 -8.32 6.26
CA LYS A 157 8.13 -9.73 6.37
C LYS A 157 8.37 -10.17 7.83
N PRO A 158 7.52 -11.01 8.45
CA PRO A 158 6.37 -11.72 7.89
C PRO A 158 5.04 -10.93 7.98
N ASP A 159 4.99 -9.84 8.73
CA ASP A 159 3.76 -9.12 9.08
C ASP A 159 2.98 -8.65 7.85
N PHE A 160 3.66 -8.10 6.84
CA PHE A 160 2.98 -7.69 5.61
C PHE A 160 2.29 -8.86 4.91
N PHE A 161 2.90 -10.05 4.90
CA PHE A 161 2.34 -11.20 4.19
C PHE A 161 1.11 -11.75 4.91
N ASN A 162 1.14 -11.80 6.25
CA ASN A 162 -0.04 -12.15 7.04
C ASN A 162 -1.17 -11.14 6.84
N TYR A 163 -0.84 -9.85 6.78
CA TYR A 163 -1.81 -8.80 6.50
C TYR A 163 -2.40 -8.90 5.07
N LEU A 164 -1.55 -9.11 4.06
CA LEU A 164 -1.99 -9.29 2.68
C LEU A 164 -2.89 -10.51 2.54
N TRP A 165 -2.53 -11.62 3.19
CA TRP A 165 -3.39 -12.81 3.22
C TRP A 165 -4.76 -12.52 3.83
N TRP A 166 -4.79 -11.80 4.96
CA TRP A 166 -6.03 -11.42 5.61
C TRP A 166 -6.94 -10.57 4.70
N LEU A 167 -6.37 -9.64 3.93
CA LEU A 167 -7.12 -8.84 2.95
C LEU A 167 -7.80 -9.71 1.90
N LEU A 168 -7.11 -10.75 1.44
CA LEU A 168 -7.53 -11.64 0.36
C LEU A 168 -8.46 -12.77 0.80
N ASN A 169 -8.54 -13.07 2.11
CA ASN A 169 -9.27 -14.22 2.65
C ASN A 169 -10.45 -13.80 3.54
N GLY A 170 -11.25 -12.87 3.04
CA GLY A 170 -12.56 -12.54 3.62
C GLY A 170 -12.53 -11.66 4.87
N ARG A 171 -11.36 -11.27 5.38
CA ARG A 171 -11.18 -10.20 6.39
C ARG A 171 -11.95 -10.41 7.71
N ALA A 172 -12.35 -11.65 7.96
CA ALA A 172 -13.22 -12.01 9.09
C ALA A 172 -12.54 -12.95 10.09
N VAL A 173 -11.36 -13.48 9.75
CA VAL A 173 -10.62 -14.47 10.53
C VAL A 173 -9.45 -13.82 11.27
N ASP A 174 -9.09 -14.39 12.42
CA ASP A 174 -7.87 -14.02 13.11
C ASP A 174 -6.66 -14.62 12.39
N VAL A 175 -5.66 -13.79 12.16
CA VAL A 175 -4.46 -14.14 11.38
C VAL A 175 -3.56 -15.20 12.02
N ASP A 176 -3.85 -15.65 13.25
CA ASP A 176 -3.17 -16.79 13.89
C ASP A 176 -3.60 -18.15 13.34
N GLU A 177 -4.74 -18.21 12.65
CA GLU A 177 -5.27 -19.47 12.10
C GLU A 177 -4.59 -19.85 10.78
N PHE A 178 -3.87 -18.93 10.15
CA PHE A 178 -3.21 -19.15 8.87
C PHE A 178 -1.69 -19.26 9.00
N LYS A 179 -1.13 -20.25 8.29
CA LYS A 179 0.31 -20.42 8.11
C LYS A 179 0.63 -20.35 6.62
N ILE A 180 1.43 -19.36 6.22
CA ILE A 180 2.01 -19.32 4.89
C ILE A 180 2.99 -20.48 4.78
N THR A 181 2.64 -21.48 3.98
CA THR A 181 3.56 -22.58 3.62
C THR A 181 4.21 -22.29 2.27
N PRO A 182 5.41 -22.85 2.00
CA PRO A 182 6.01 -22.76 0.68
C PRO A 182 5.03 -23.16 -0.44
N GLY A 183 4.98 -22.35 -1.49
CA GLY A 183 4.06 -22.49 -2.62
C GLY A 183 2.68 -21.88 -2.44
N SER A 184 2.39 -21.25 -1.29
CA SER A 184 1.11 -20.55 -1.06
C SER A 184 0.89 -19.47 -2.11
N ARG A 185 -0.26 -19.51 -2.79
CA ARG A 185 -0.58 -18.60 -3.90
C ARG A 185 -1.17 -17.29 -3.38
N LEU A 186 -0.88 -16.19 -4.09
CA LEU A 186 -1.52 -14.88 -3.87
C LEU A 186 -2.97 -14.86 -4.37
N GLY A 187 -3.35 -15.77 -5.26
CA GLY A 187 -4.67 -15.79 -5.90
C GLY A 187 -4.78 -14.86 -7.13
N PHE A 188 -3.75 -14.07 -7.40
CA PHE A 188 -3.63 -13.21 -8.59
C PHE A 188 -2.16 -13.08 -8.99
N SER A 189 -1.89 -12.48 -10.16
CA SER A 189 -0.54 -12.20 -10.62
C SER A 189 -0.20 -10.73 -10.44
N LEU A 190 0.89 -10.46 -9.73
CA LEU A 190 1.49 -9.14 -9.63
C LEU A 190 2.58 -9.00 -10.69
N PHE A 191 2.61 -7.85 -11.37
CA PHE A 191 3.68 -7.50 -12.30
C PHE A 191 4.54 -6.42 -11.66
N GLY A 192 5.67 -6.84 -11.09
CA GLY A 192 6.62 -5.95 -10.44
C GLY A 192 7.48 -5.21 -11.45
N THR A 193 7.54 -3.89 -11.32
CA THR A 193 8.30 -2.99 -12.19
C THR A 193 9.25 -2.11 -11.38
N SER A 194 10.48 -1.94 -11.88
CA SER A 194 11.46 -0.96 -11.45
C SER A 194 12.63 -0.90 -12.42
N ASP A 195 12.92 0.30 -12.89
CA ASP A 195 14.18 0.99 -12.66
C ASP A 195 13.90 2.52 -12.71
N ALA A 196 14.83 3.43 -12.39
CA ALA A 196 15.95 3.79 -13.26
C ALA A 196 17.36 3.50 -12.67
N SER A 197 17.47 2.57 -11.71
CA SER A 197 18.44 1.44 -11.73
C SER A 197 18.50 0.62 -10.41
N GLY A 198 17.42 0.57 -9.62
CA GLY A 198 17.25 -0.40 -8.52
C GLY A 198 16.49 -1.67 -8.96
N LYS A 199 16.95 -2.30 -10.04
CA LYS A 199 16.12 -2.80 -11.18
C LYS A 199 15.40 -4.16 -11.03
N VAL A 200 14.04 -4.15 -11.05
CA VAL A 200 13.14 -5.27 -11.44
C VAL A 200 12.27 -4.86 -12.64
N ILE A 201 12.73 -5.07 -13.87
CA ILE A 201 12.06 -4.67 -15.12
C ILE A 201 11.03 -5.72 -15.63
N SER A 202 9.99 -5.97 -14.84
CA SER A 202 8.92 -6.96 -15.09
C SER A 202 9.28 -8.38 -14.64
N LYS A 203 8.96 -8.67 -13.36
CA LYS A 203 8.86 -10.02 -12.81
C LYS A 203 7.41 -10.29 -12.42
N THR A 204 6.91 -11.47 -12.75
CA THR A 204 5.58 -11.91 -12.30
C THR A 204 5.72 -12.56 -10.92
N PHE A 205 4.89 -12.16 -9.97
CA PHE A 205 4.78 -12.77 -8.64
C PHE A 205 3.41 -13.41 -8.52
N ARG A 206 3.38 -14.69 -8.15
CA ARG A 206 2.17 -15.52 -8.04
C ARG A 206 2.04 -16.15 -6.66
N THR A 207 3.14 -16.26 -5.91
CA THR A 207 3.19 -16.83 -4.56
C THR A 207 3.74 -15.83 -3.55
N TYR A 208 3.53 -16.12 -2.27
CA TYR A 208 4.20 -15.39 -1.19
C TYR A 208 5.72 -15.59 -1.24
N ASP A 209 6.17 -16.80 -1.60
CA ASP A 209 7.60 -17.11 -1.79
C ASP A 209 8.26 -16.22 -2.83
N ASP A 210 7.57 -15.87 -3.94
CA ASP A 210 8.13 -14.97 -4.95
C ASP A 210 8.49 -13.59 -4.36
N LEU A 211 7.63 -13.07 -3.48
CA LEU A 211 7.83 -11.80 -2.77
C LEU A 211 8.91 -11.94 -1.69
N GLU A 212 8.94 -13.09 -1.02
CA GLU A 212 9.96 -13.40 -0.02
C GLU A 212 11.35 -13.42 -0.64
N VAL A 213 11.55 -14.21 -1.70
CA VAL A 213 12.82 -14.31 -2.43
C VAL A 213 13.27 -12.93 -2.90
N TRP A 214 12.38 -12.15 -3.52
CA TRP A 214 12.75 -10.81 -3.99
C TRP A 214 13.31 -9.92 -2.88
N ALA A 215 12.64 -9.85 -1.74
CA ALA A 215 13.11 -8.95 -0.70
C ALA A 215 14.29 -9.51 0.10
N GLU A 216 14.51 -10.83 0.11
CA GLU A 216 15.79 -11.39 0.61
C GLU A 216 16.95 -10.97 -0.28
N ASP A 217 16.77 -11.04 -1.60
CA ASP A 217 17.78 -10.59 -2.56
C ASP A 217 18.02 -9.08 -2.44
N ALA A 218 16.97 -8.30 -2.23
CA ALA A 218 17.09 -6.85 -1.96
C ALA A 218 17.89 -6.57 -0.68
N LEU A 219 17.66 -7.31 0.41
CA LEU A 219 18.43 -7.17 1.64
C LEU A 219 19.90 -7.58 1.46
N LYS A 220 20.17 -8.67 0.73
CA LYS A 220 21.54 -9.11 0.44
C LYS A 220 22.31 -8.05 -0.35
N GLN A 221 21.67 -7.45 -1.37
CA GLN A 221 22.26 -6.34 -2.13
C GLN A 221 22.61 -5.16 -1.23
N LEU A 222 21.70 -4.79 -0.31
CA LEU A 222 21.95 -3.69 0.63
C LEU A 222 23.17 -3.93 1.53
N VAL A 223 23.34 -5.16 2.03
CA VAL A 223 24.50 -5.53 2.86
C VAL A 223 25.79 -5.46 2.05
N THR A 224 25.81 -6.00 0.83
CA THR A 224 26.98 -5.96 -0.06
C THR A 224 27.37 -4.54 -0.46
N PHE A 225 26.41 -3.62 -0.61
CA PHE A 225 26.70 -2.22 -0.91
C PHE A 225 27.24 -1.42 0.29
N ARG A 226 27.03 -1.89 1.52
CA ARG A 226 27.41 -1.19 2.76
C ARG A 226 28.64 -1.79 3.47
N GLY A 227 29.08 -2.98 3.08
CA GLY A 227 30.32 -3.61 3.54
C GLY A 227 31.50 -3.24 2.65
#